data_AF-A0A495E8W7-F1
#
_entry.id   AF-A0A495E8W7-F1
#
_cell.length_a   1.000
_cell.length_b   1.000
_cell.length_c   1.000
_cell.angle_alpha   90.00
_cell.angle_beta   90.00
_cell.angle_gamma   90.00
#
_symmetry.space_group_name_H-M   'P 1'
#
loop_
_entity.id
_entity.type
_entity.pdbx_description
1 polymer ?
#
loop_
_entity_poly.entity_id
_entity_poly.type
_entity_poly.pdbx_seq_one_letter_code
_entity_poly.pdbx_strand_id
1 'polypeptide(L)'
;MSFYSKITGLSIFIFLVISCKKAPNKEEYIWKPFEVTATAYNSLASQTSSTPNITAWGDTLVPGMKCVAVSRNLISLGITHNTQIKIEGLEGVYIVNDKMNKKWRNRIDIYMGVDVVKAKEWGKRKKKIYYRVKKDSLNTKSKQ
;
A
#
# COMPACT_ATOMS: atom_id res chain seq x y z
N MET A 1 -77.96 -2.44 -20.60
CA MET A 1 -77.96 -2.36 -19.13
C MET A 1 -76.85 -3.28 -18.64
N SER A 2 -75.80 -2.71 -18.03
CA SER A 2 -74.89 -3.39 -17.09
C SER A 2 -73.92 -4.48 -17.62
N PHE A 3 -72.63 -4.55 -17.29
CA PHE A 3 -71.74 -3.79 -16.39
C PHE A 3 -70.29 -4.09 -16.83
N TYR A 4 -69.41 -3.10 -16.67
CA TYR A 4 -67.97 -3.18 -16.91
C TYR A 4 -67.29 -4.16 -15.94
N SER A 5 -66.43 -5.06 -16.44
CA SER A 5 -65.51 -5.82 -15.61
C SER A 5 -64.21 -5.05 -15.42
N LYS A 6 -63.85 -4.84 -14.16
CA LYS A 6 -62.79 -3.98 -13.66
C LYS A 6 -61.42 -4.54 -14.05
N ILE A 7 -60.67 -3.80 -14.87
CA ILE A 7 -59.22 -4.00 -15.02
C ILE A 7 -58.58 -3.45 -13.76
N THR A 8 -58.37 -4.31 -12.76
CA THR A 8 -57.54 -3.97 -11.60
C THR A 8 -56.10 -3.90 -12.08
N GLY A 9 -55.66 -2.67 -12.35
CA GLY A 9 -54.29 -2.35 -12.68
C GLY A 9 -53.36 -2.79 -11.56
N LEU A 10 -52.38 -3.60 -11.93
CA LEU A 10 -51.16 -3.75 -11.16
C LEU A 10 -50.00 -3.66 -12.15
N SER A 11 -49.78 -2.44 -12.65
CA SER A 11 -48.53 -2.10 -13.34
C SER A 11 -47.44 -2.06 -12.28
N ILE A 12 -46.87 -3.22 -11.99
CA ILE A 12 -45.66 -3.35 -11.19
C ILE A 12 -44.53 -2.72 -12.00
N PHE A 13 -44.26 -1.47 -11.67
CA PHE A 13 -43.07 -0.74 -12.04
C PHE A 13 -41.87 -1.40 -11.35
N ILE A 14 -41.40 -2.53 -11.89
CA ILE A 14 -40.10 -3.11 -11.52
C ILE A 14 -39.02 -2.23 -12.18
N PHE A 15 -38.72 -1.11 -11.52
CA PHE A 15 -37.44 -0.44 -11.68
C PHE A 15 -36.40 -1.29 -10.93
N LEU A 16 -36.00 -2.39 -11.56
CA LEU A 16 -34.78 -3.10 -11.21
C LEU A 16 -33.61 -2.15 -11.54
N VAL A 17 -33.28 -1.29 -10.59
CA VAL A 17 -32.01 -0.56 -10.57
C VAL A 17 -30.90 -1.59 -10.37
N ILE A 18 -30.47 -2.19 -11.49
CA ILE A 18 -29.25 -2.98 -11.59
C ILE A 18 -28.10 -1.99 -11.39
N SER A 19 -27.79 -1.70 -10.14
CA SER A 19 -26.55 -1.03 -9.76
C SER A 19 -25.40 -2.02 -9.95
N CYS A 20 -25.01 -2.20 -11.21
CA CYS A 20 -23.83 -2.96 -11.58
C CYS A 20 -22.60 -2.20 -11.06
N LYS A 21 -22.07 -2.61 -9.90
CA LYS A 21 -20.78 -2.11 -9.41
C LYS A 21 -19.71 -2.59 -10.39
N LYS A 22 -19.28 -1.72 -11.31
CA LYS A 22 -18.12 -1.97 -12.18
C LYS A 22 -16.96 -2.44 -11.30
N ALA A 23 -16.48 -3.66 -11.53
CA ALA A 23 -15.26 -4.13 -10.90
C ALA A 23 -14.12 -3.17 -11.25
N PRO A 24 -13.26 -2.77 -10.29
CA PRO A 24 -12.18 -1.85 -10.56
C PRO A 24 -11.29 -2.42 -11.66
N ASN A 25 -11.16 -1.68 -12.75
CA ASN A 25 -10.34 -2.07 -13.90
C ASN A 25 -8.87 -2.19 -13.43
N LYS A 26 -8.24 -3.35 -13.66
CA LYS A 26 -6.85 -3.63 -13.26
C LYS A 26 -5.82 -2.68 -13.91
N GLU A 27 -6.22 -1.89 -14.90
CA GLU A 27 -5.35 -0.94 -15.62
C GLU A 27 -5.10 0.41 -14.92
N GLU A 28 -5.64 0.66 -13.72
CA GLU A 28 -5.52 1.98 -13.05
C GLU A 28 -4.11 2.28 -12.51
N TYR A 29 -3.23 1.28 -12.34
CA TYR A 29 -1.94 1.47 -11.67
C TYR A 29 -0.75 0.94 -12.45
N ILE A 30 0.38 1.66 -12.34
CA ILE A 30 1.69 1.22 -12.85
C ILE A 30 2.71 1.07 -11.73
N TRP A 31 3.77 0.31 -12.02
CA TRP A 31 4.92 0.12 -11.14
C TRP A 31 6.07 1.00 -11.60
N LYS A 32 6.41 2.04 -10.82
CA LYS A 32 7.50 2.96 -11.16
C LYS A 32 8.81 2.54 -10.46
N PRO A 33 9.92 2.36 -11.19
CA PRO A 33 11.19 1.98 -10.58
C PRO A 33 11.84 3.15 -9.84
N PHE A 34 12.58 2.85 -8.77
CA PHE A 34 13.46 3.80 -8.07
C PHE A 34 14.59 3.04 -7.36
N GLU A 35 15.81 3.56 -7.36
CA GLU A 35 16.92 2.94 -6.64
C GLU A 35 17.00 3.45 -5.20
N VAL A 36 17.14 2.54 -4.24
CA VAL A 36 17.29 2.85 -2.82
C VAL A 36 18.45 2.09 -2.20
N THR A 37 18.93 2.59 -1.07
CA THR A 37 19.62 1.76 -0.09
C THR A 37 18.58 1.01 0.75
N ALA A 38 18.64 -0.31 0.77
CA ALA A 38 17.81 -1.16 1.60
C ALA A 38 18.62 -1.70 2.79
N THR A 39 18.11 -1.47 4.00
CA THR A 39 18.54 -2.13 5.24
C THR A 39 17.42 -3.03 5.76
N ALA A 40 17.65 -3.76 6.85
CA ALA A 40 16.63 -4.54 7.53
C ALA A 40 16.66 -4.27 9.04
N TYR A 41 15.49 -4.30 9.66
CA TYR A 41 15.32 -4.18 11.11
C TYR A 41 14.37 -5.26 11.65
N ASN A 42 14.43 -5.48 12.95
CA ASN A 42 13.51 -6.36 13.69
C ASN A 42 12.88 -5.59 14.85
N SER A 43 11.74 -6.07 15.35
CA SER A 43 11.04 -5.50 16.49
C SER A 43 11.27 -6.35 17.74
N LEU A 44 12.52 -6.46 18.20
CA LEU A 44 12.76 -7.02 19.52
C LEU A 44 12.41 -5.98 20.59
N ALA A 45 11.58 -6.37 21.57
CA ALA A 45 11.22 -5.56 22.72
C ALA A 45 12.46 -5.10 23.54
N SER A 46 13.56 -5.85 23.48
CA SER A 46 14.84 -5.49 24.11
C SER A 46 15.59 -4.34 23.41
N GLN A 47 15.11 -3.86 22.25
CA GLN A 47 15.79 -2.83 21.45
C GLN A 47 14.96 -1.56 21.20
N THR A 48 13.73 -1.47 21.72
CA THR A 48 12.83 -0.32 21.51
C THR A 48 12.04 0.02 22.78
N SER A 49 11.43 1.22 22.86
CA SER A 49 10.67 1.70 24.03
C SER A 49 9.47 0.80 24.34
N SER A 50 8.71 1.12 25.40
CA SER A 50 7.58 0.34 25.95
C SER A 50 6.49 -0.11 24.96
N THR A 51 6.51 0.33 23.69
CA THR A 51 5.60 -0.09 22.61
C THR A 51 6.35 -0.39 21.29
N PRO A 52 7.10 -1.50 21.18
CA PRO A 52 7.99 -1.81 20.05
C PRO A 52 7.26 -2.11 18.73
N ASN A 53 5.94 -2.28 18.78
CA ASN A 53 5.12 -2.72 17.66
C ASN A 53 4.28 -1.59 17.05
N ILE A 54 4.43 -0.33 17.48
CA ILE A 54 3.64 0.79 16.95
C ILE A 54 4.53 1.62 16.01
N THR A 55 4.09 1.82 14.76
CA THR A 55 4.82 2.63 13.77
C THR A 55 4.67 4.13 14.04
N ALA A 56 5.45 4.99 13.38
CA ALA A 56 5.31 6.43 13.52
C ALA A 56 4.04 7.01 12.85
N TRP A 57 3.21 6.16 12.24
CA TRP A 57 1.86 6.47 11.78
C TRP A 57 0.75 5.88 12.66
N GLY A 58 1.12 5.12 13.71
CA GLY A 58 0.18 4.55 14.69
C GLY A 58 -0.31 3.14 14.34
N ASP A 59 0.23 2.53 13.28
CA ASP A 59 -0.14 1.17 12.90
C ASP A 59 0.52 0.14 13.81
N THR A 60 -0.15 -1.01 14.01
CA THR A 60 0.40 -2.14 14.75
C THR A 60 1.14 -3.09 13.83
N LEU A 61 2.40 -3.38 14.14
CA LEU A 61 3.22 -4.40 13.48
C LEU A 61 2.93 -5.77 14.10
N VAL A 62 2.64 -6.73 13.24
CA VAL A 62 2.53 -8.15 13.57
C VAL A 62 3.69 -8.89 12.90
N PRO A 63 4.39 -9.80 13.59
CA PRO A 63 5.44 -10.60 12.98
C PRO A 63 4.95 -11.32 11.71
N GLY A 64 5.77 -11.27 10.65
CA GLY A 64 5.43 -11.83 9.33
C GLY A 64 4.81 -10.83 8.35
N MET A 65 4.47 -9.61 8.78
CA MET A 65 4.04 -8.56 7.86
C MET A 65 5.15 -8.16 6.89
N LYS A 66 4.81 -8.03 5.61
CA LYS A 66 5.69 -7.46 4.59
C LYS A 66 5.60 -5.94 4.64
N CYS A 67 6.34 -5.35 5.57
CA CYS A 67 6.35 -3.90 5.78
C CYS A 67 7.73 -3.28 5.57
N VAL A 68 7.73 -1.99 5.22
CA VAL A 68 8.95 -1.18 5.16
C VAL A 68 8.75 0.19 5.81
N ALA A 69 9.84 0.69 6.40
CA ALA A 69 10.00 2.10 6.70
C ALA A 69 10.66 2.82 5.51
N VAL A 70 10.29 4.07 5.24
CA VAL A 70 10.86 4.85 4.11
C VAL A 70 11.45 6.18 4.58
N SER A 71 12.52 6.64 3.92
CA SER A 71 13.08 7.97 4.18
C SER A 71 12.12 9.08 3.74
N ARG A 72 12.14 10.21 4.45
CA ARG A 72 11.17 11.30 4.23
C ARG A 72 11.14 11.86 2.80
N ASN A 73 12.27 11.86 2.10
CA ASN A 73 12.31 12.32 0.72
C ASN A 73 11.58 11.38 -0.25
N LEU A 74 11.47 10.08 0.06
CA LEU A 74 10.66 9.14 -0.72
C LEU A 74 9.16 9.41 -0.55
N ILE A 75 8.75 9.84 0.64
CA ILE A 75 7.37 10.30 0.91
C ILE A 75 7.03 11.48 0.00
N SER A 76 7.94 12.46 -0.12
CA SER A 76 7.77 13.59 -1.05
C SER A 76 7.69 13.18 -2.52
N LEU A 77 8.22 12.01 -2.89
CA LEU A 77 8.08 11.43 -4.24
C LEU A 77 6.75 10.67 -4.44
N GLY A 78 5.92 10.58 -3.40
CA GLY A 78 4.65 9.85 -3.43
C GLY A 78 4.73 8.44 -2.85
N ILE A 79 5.89 8.01 -2.34
CA ILE A 79 6.06 6.71 -1.65
C ILE A 79 5.72 6.91 -0.16
N THR A 80 4.44 7.10 0.12
CA THR A 80 3.89 7.45 1.45
C THR A 80 3.23 6.25 2.12
N HIS A 81 2.59 6.47 3.28
CA HIS A 81 1.83 5.47 4.01
C HIS A 81 0.88 4.67 3.10
N ASN A 82 0.83 3.35 3.32
CA ASN A 82 0.07 2.37 2.53
C ASN A 82 0.48 2.22 1.05
N THR A 83 1.54 2.89 0.61
CA THR A 83 2.08 2.65 -0.73
C THR A 83 2.57 1.21 -0.83
N GLN A 84 2.11 0.52 -1.87
CA GLN A 84 2.58 -0.80 -2.22
C GLN A 84 3.90 -0.71 -2.98
N ILE A 85 4.90 -1.47 -2.54
CA ILE A 85 6.18 -1.59 -3.24
C ILE A 85 6.57 -3.06 -3.46
N LYS A 86 7.31 -3.30 -4.54
CA LYS A 86 8.07 -4.55 -4.76
C LYS A 86 9.55 -4.23 -4.62
N ILE A 87 10.32 -5.17 -4.08
CA ILE A 87 11.76 -5.01 -3.86
C ILE A 87 12.48 -6.06 -4.70
N GLU A 88 13.45 -5.64 -5.49
CA GLU A 88 14.20 -6.54 -6.36
C GLU A 88 14.93 -7.65 -5.57
N GLY A 89 14.65 -8.90 -5.95
CA GLY A 89 15.18 -10.09 -5.29
C GLY A 89 14.49 -10.43 -3.97
N LEU A 90 13.33 -9.84 -3.66
CA LEU A 90 12.45 -10.25 -2.58
C LEU A 90 11.05 -10.52 -3.11
N GLU A 91 10.42 -11.58 -2.61
CA GLU A 91 9.11 -11.99 -3.08
C GLU A 91 7.97 -11.20 -2.43
N GLY A 92 6.91 -10.96 -3.21
CA GLY A 92 5.67 -10.35 -2.77
C GLY A 92 5.66 -8.83 -2.80
N VAL A 93 4.59 -8.28 -2.22
CA VAL A 93 4.35 -6.83 -2.11
C VAL A 93 4.51 -6.42 -0.67
N TYR A 94 5.26 -5.35 -0.47
CA TYR A 94 5.50 -4.73 0.82
C TYR A 94 4.66 -3.46 0.95
N ILE A 95 4.20 -3.18 2.16
CA ILE A 95 3.44 -1.98 2.51
C ILE A 95 4.36 -0.99 3.21
N VAL A 96 4.37 0.25 2.74
CA VAL A 96 5.02 1.36 3.44
C VAL A 96 4.21 1.68 4.68
N ASN A 97 4.77 1.32 5.85
CA ASN A 97 4.07 1.37 7.12
C ASN A 97 4.78 2.25 8.16
N ASP A 98 5.98 2.74 7.85
CA ASP A 98 6.67 3.66 8.75
C ASP A 98 7.53 4.70 8.00
N LYS A 99 7.97 5.73 8.72
CA LYS A 99 8.85 6.78 8.22
C LYS A 99 10.14 6.83 9.04
N MET A 100 11.26 6.92 8.33
CA MET A 100 12.57 6.99 8.97
C MET A 100 12.91 8.41 9.45
N ASN A 101 13.91 8.51 10.32
CA ASN A 101 14.49 9.79 10.72
C ASN A 101 14.93 10.64 9.50
N LYS A 102 14.77 11.97 9.59
CA LYS A 102 15.07 12.94 8.53
C LYS A 102 16.51 12.91 8.02
N LYS A 103 17.48 12.33 8.74
CA LYS A 103 18.87 12.20 8.26
C LYS A 103 19.02 11.24 7.09
N TRP A 104 18.11 10.26 6.96
CA TRP A 104 18.17 9.27 5.91
C TRP A 104 17.60 9.81 4.60
N ARG A 105 18.19 9.37 3.49
CA ARG A 105 17.83 9.77 2.11
C ARG A 105 17.89 8.54 1.20
N ASN A 106 16.94 8.45 0.27
CA ASN A 106 16.81 7.33 -0.69
C ASN A 106 16.98 5.97 -0.01
N ARG A 107 16.34 5.78 1.14
CA ARG A 107 16.53 4.61 2.00
C ARG A 107 15.21 3.98 2.37
N ILE A 108 15.19 2.65 2.38
CA ILE A 108 14.14 1.84 2.99
C ILE A 108 14.74 0.97 4.09
N ASP A 109 13.93 0.61 5.08
CA ASP A 109 14.26 -0.37 6.11
C ASP A 109 13.20 -1.46 6.12
N ILE A 110 13.61 -2.72 5.90
CA ILE A 110 12.70 -3.84 5.71
C ILE A 110 12.42 -4.49 7.05
N TYR A 111 11.14 -4.63 7.39
CA TYR A 111 10.73 -5.33 8.60
C TYR A 111 10.92 -6.84 8.43
N MET A 112 11.73 -7.45 9.30
CA MET A 112 12.01 -8.89 9.31
C MET A 112 11.36 -9.63 10.48
N GLY A 113 10.39 -9.01 11.17
CA GLY A 113 9.73 -9.63 12.32
C GLY A 113 10.63 -9.72 13.54
N VAL A 114 10.72 -10.94 14.11
CA VAL A 114 11.55 -11.27 15.29
C VAL A 114 12.89 -11.92 14.91
N ASP A 115 13.15 -12.12 13.62
CA ASP A 115 14.34 -12.82 13.14
C ASP A 115 15.56 -11.88 13.09
N VAL A 116 16.32 -11.88 14.17
CA VAL A 116 17.53 -11.05 14.33
C VAL A 116 18.64 -11.47 13.39
N VAL A 117 18.80 -12.78 13.16
CA VAL A 117 19.88 -13.32 12.34
C VAL A 117 19.68 -12.89 10.90
N LYS A 118 18.46 -13.04 10.38
CA LYS A 118 18.11 -12.60 9.02
C LYS A 118 18.28 -11.11 8.80
N ALA A 119 17.95 -10.28 9.80
CA ALA A 119 18.16 -8.83 9.71
C ALA A 119 19.67 -8.49 9.64
N LYS A 120 20.50 -9.17 10.43
CA LYS A 120 21.96 -8.98 10.43
C LYS A 120 22.60 -9.46 9.12
N GLU A 121 22.25 -10.65 8.65
CA GLU A 121 22.77 -11.23 7.40
C GLU A 121 22.37 -10.43 6.16
N TRP A 122 21.20 -9.78 6.20
CA TRP A 122 20.77 -8.89 5.13
C TRP A 122 21.76 -7.73 4.92
N GLY A 123 22.14 -7.03 5.99
CA GLY A 123 23.06 -5.90 5.92
C GLY A 123 22.53 -4.72 5.09
N LYS A 124 23.44 -3.89 4.56
CA LYS A 124 23.10 -2.72 3.73
C LYS A 124 23.35 -3.04 2.25
N ARG A 125 22.32 -2.93 1.41
CA ARG A 125 22.43 -3.22 -0.02
C ARG A 125 21.79 -2.13 -0.88
N LYS A 126 22.26 -1.98 -2.11
CA LYS A 126 21.55 -1.21 -3.15
C LYS A 126 20.51 -2.10 -3.80
N LYS A 127 19.29 -1.58 -3.94
CA LYS A 127 18.15 -2.32 -4.49
C LYS A 127 17.29 -1.41 -5.35
N LYS A 128 16.78 -1.94 -6.46
CA LYS A 128 15.67 -1.32 -7.17
C LYS A 128 14.37 -1.69 -6.46
N ILE A 129 13.55 -0.68 -6.19
CA ILE A 129 12.16 -0.85 -5.78
C ILE A 129 11.24 -0.46 -6.93
N TYR A 130 10.03 -0.99 -6.89
CA TYR A 130 8.95 -0.62 -7.78
C TYR A 130 7.77 -0.20 -6.93
N TYR A 131 7.34 1.05 -7.01
CA TYR A 131 6.22 1.56 -6.22
C TYR A 131 4.99 1.79 -7.08
N ARG A 132 3.83 1.51 -6.51
CA ARG A 132 2.54 1.58 -7.20
C ARG A 132 2.07 3.04 -7.29
N VAL A 133 1.77 3.51 -8.50
CA VAL A 133 1.27 4.86 -8.79
C VAL A 133 0.02 4.77 -9.66
N LYS A 134 -0.97 5.63 -9.43
CA LYS A 134 -2.15 5.75 -10.31
C LYS A 134 -1.74 6.32 -11.67
N LYS A 135 -2.24 5.71 -12.76
CA LYS A 135 -1.98 6.13 -14.15
C LYS A 135 -2.45 7.56 -14.39
N ASP A 136 -3.60 7.94 -13.84
CA ASP A 136 -4.16 9.28 -13.99
C ASP A 136 -3.27 10.38 -13.40
N SER A 137 -2.53 10.08 -12.32
CA SER A 137 -1.57 11.01 -11.71
C SER A 137 -0.36 11.33 -12.61
N LEU A 138 -0.10 10.54 -13.66
CA LEU A 138 0.96 10.78 -14.62
C LEU A 138 0.50 11.72 -15.73
N ASN A 139 -0.75 11.58 -16.18
CA ASN A 139 -1.34 12.40 -17.23
C ASN A 139 -1.49 13.87 -16.81
N THR A 140 -1.66 14.15 -15.52
CA THR A 140 -1.70 15.52 -14.99
C THR A 140 -0.31 16.18 -14.99
N LYS A 141 0.78 15.41 -14.85
CA LYS A 141 2.16 15.95 -14.82
C LYS A 141 2.76 16.21 -16.20
N SER A 142 2.23 15.59 -17.27
CA SER A 142 2.73 15.79 -18.64
C SER A 142 2.11 16.99 -19.37
N LYS A 143 1.19 17.73 -18.72
CA LYS A 143 0.48 18.90 -19.29
C LYS A 143 0.94 20.23 -18.68
N GLN A 144 2.06 20.25 -17.97
CA GLN A 144 2.61 21.45 -17.33
C GLN A 144 4.05 21.70 -17.78
#